data_AF-X0RIM8-F1
#
_entry.id   AF-X0RIM8-F1
#
_cell.length_a   1.000
_cell.length_b   1.000
_cell.length_c   1.000
_cell.angle_alpha   90.00
_cell.angle_beta   90.00
_cell.angle_gamma   90.00
#
_symmetry.space_group_name_H-M   'P 1'
#
loop_
_entity.id
_entity.type
_entity.pdbx_description
1 polymer ?
#
loop_
_entity_poly.entity_id
_entity_poly.type
_entity_poly.pdbx_seq_one_letter_code
_entity_poly.pdbx_strand_id
1 'polypeptide(L)'
;WSARWSGFVKCPITGEVTFIAEAQDGIRITISNTIVIDSLKEGGIHTGKVNMTRGQKAPIKLEFVSSSKKALLRLYWQWAGKEKEIIPASALSHSTEGLPKEFMVFDFDNRPSEQDDDDDEPEFLDFLPRFTGGQPPYADTDYHDGRFRPAVGAHNFEVIRCNRTYPVLVTDDIPSYPDAGIENVGFTYNHAPMLSYCQNKFWLLYRSGPVHEHQQPCYALITWSEDGRTWHKPQTVFPARKFRNRKKEDSIQYSISHQRMGWYVSPEGKLIACAYYGMPGTPNDGKGIGRVVREIKGPGKYGPIYWVRYNEFQGYSKDNSPHYPYYKEAPDKGFVKAIDELLANKLMMQQWYEEDQDNTNNFFAYTGYRVRYLKAFNWYYLPDGGIVG
;
A
#
# COMPACT_ATOMS: atom_id res chain seq x y z
N TRP A 1 17.92 -4.43 -13.12
CA TRP A 1 16.50 -4.18 -13.45
C TRP A 1 16.32 -4.32 -14.96
N SER A 2 15.10 -4.36 -15.48
CA SER A 2 14.82 -4.42 -16.92
C SER A 2 13.59 -3.60 -17.25
N ALA A 3 13.50 -3.06 -18.46
CA ALA A 3 12.31 -2.38 -18.96
C ALA A 3 11.93 -2.90 -20.34
N ARG A 4 10.63 -2.85 -20.65
CA ARG A 4 10.11 -3.12 -21.97
C ARG A 4 9.19 -1.98 -22.37
N TRP A 5 9.41 -1.42 -23.57
CA TRP A 5 8.52 -0.47 -24.20
C TRP A 5 7.88 -1.13 -25.41
N SER A 6 6.57 -0.97 -25.56
CA SER A 6 5.79 -1.44 -26.69
C SER A 6 4.96 -0.28 -27.24
N GLY A 7 4.78 -0.23 -28.55
CA GLY A 7 3.98 0.80 -29.21
C GLY A 7 4.20 0.77 -30.71
N PHE A 8 4.13 1.92 -31.35
CA PHE A 8 4.42 2.08 -32.78
C PHE A 8 5.51 3.11 -33.04
N VAL A 9 6.30 2.84 -34.06
CA VAL A 9 7.19 3.82 -34.70
C VAL A 9 6.63 4.20 -36.08
N LYS A 10 6.38 5.48 -36.31
CA LYS A 10 5.93 6.02 -37.61
C LYS A 10 7.15 6.24 -38.50
N CYS A 11 7.20 5.54 -39.63
CA CYS A 11 8.35 5.63 -40.51
C CYS A 11 8.36 6.94 -41.33
N PRO A 12 9.49 7.66 -41.42
CA PRO A 12 9.61 8.89 -42.20
C PRO A 12 9.85 8.64 -43.69
N ILE A 13 10.27 7.43 -44.08
CA ILE A 13 10.64 7.09 -45.46
C ILE A 13 10.07 5.73 -45.89
N THR A 14 10.03 5.52 -47.21
CA THR A 14 9.88 4.19 -47.78
C THR A 14 11.27 3.71 -48.17
N GLY A 15 11.76 2.64 -47.53
CA GLY A 15 13.11 2.12 -47.75
C GLY A 15 13.74 1.54 -46.49
N GLU A 16 15.04 1.26 -46.58
CA GLU A 16 15.84 0.72 -45.48
C GLU A 16 16.11 1.81 -44.43
N VAL A 17 15.71 1.55 -43.19
CA VAL A 17 16.02 2.37 -42.00
C VAL A 17 16.98 1.60 -41.12
N THR A 18 18.05 2.26 -40.69
CA THR A 18 19.01 1.74 -39.69
C THR A 18 18.61 2.25 -38.31
N PHE A 19 18.24 1.35 -37.41
CA PHE A 19 18.06 1.61 -35.99
C PHE A 19 19.39 1.45 -35.27
N ILE A 20 19.70 2.37 -34.36
CA ILE A 20 20.94 2.37 -33.58
C ILE A 20 20.56 2.54 -32.11
N ALA A 21 20.97 1.60 -31.27
CA ALA A 21 20.72 1.63 -29.83
C ALA A 21 22.04 1.77 -29.07
N GLU A 22 22.16 2.81 -28.26
CA GLU A 22 23.23 2.95 -27.27
C GLU A 22 22.68 2.49 -25.92
N ALA A 23 23.15 1.33 -25.44
CA ALA A 23 22.72 0.75 -24.17
C ALA A 23 23.95 0.44 -23.31
N GLN A 24 23.91 0.80 -22.02
CA GLN A 24 25.02 0.47 -21.12
C GLN A 24 25.17 -1.04 -20.88
N ASP A 25 24.04 -1.74 -20.86
CA ASP A 25 23.91 -3.18 -20.64
C ASP A 25 23.08 -3.76 -21.81
N GLY A 26 22.20 -4.74 -21.61
CA GLY A 26 21.54 -5.47 -22.70
C GLY A 26 20.37 -4.73 -23.39
N ILE A 27 20.22 -4.93 -24.70
CA ILE A 27 19.13 -4.37 -25.53
C ILE A 27 18.65 -5.34 -26.61
N ARG A 28 17.34 -5.40 -26.86
CA ARG A 28 16.74 -6.04 -28.03
C ARG A 28 15.65 -5.15 -28.61
N ILE A 29 15.61 -5.04 -29.93
CA ILE A 29 14.59 -4.27 -30.66
C ILE A 29 13.91 -5.18 -31.67
N THR A 30 12.58 -5.23 -31.60
CA THR A 30 11.72 -5.90 -32.59
C THR A 30 10.86 -4.85 -33.30
N ILE A 31 10.83 -4.88 -34.63
CA ILE A 31 9.98 -4.01 -35.46
C ILE A 31 9.17 -4.89 -36.40
N SER A 32 7.84 -4.75 -36.40
CA SER A 32 6.93 -5.54 -37.25
C SER A 32 7.24 -7.05 -37.21
N ASN A 33 7.42 -7.59 -35.99
CA ASN A 33 7.78 -8.98 -35.71
C ASN A 33 9.18 -9.44 -36.17
N THR A 34 10.01 -8.55 -36.71
CA THR A 34 11.40 -8.83 -37.05
C THR A 34 12.32 -8.34 -35.95
N ILE A 35 13.21 -9.20 -35.45
CA ILE A 35 14.25 -8.78 -34.50
C ILE A 35 15.31 -8.00 -35.28
N VAL A 36 15.40 -6.70 -35.01
CA VAL A 36 16.29 -5.76 -35.69
C VAL A 36 17.62 -5.65 -34.94
N ILE A 37 17.59 -5.67 -33.60
CA ILE A 37 18.77 -5.72 -32.73
C ILE A 37 18.55 -6.82 -31.71
N ASP A 38 19.54 -7.71 -31.52
CA ASP A 38 19.52 -8.74 -30.48
C ASP A 38 20.83 -8.79 -29.70
N SER A 39 20.93 -7.99 -28.62
CA SER A 39 22.10 -7.95 -27.75
C SER A 39 21.71 -7.83 -26.28
N LEU A 40 20.92 -8.78 -25.78
CA LEU A 40 20.50 -8.78 -24.37
C LEU A 40 21.62 -9.08 -23.36
N LYS A 41 22.80 -9.49 -23.83
CA LYS A 41 23.93 -9.90 -22.99
C LYS A 41 25.10 -8.93 -23.02
N GLU A 42 25.13 -7.98 -23.96
CA GLU A 42 26.29 -7.11 -24.18
C GLU A 42 25.85 -5.65 -24.34
N GLY A 43 26.50 -4.76 -23.58
CA GLY A 43 26.35 -3.31 -23.72
C GLY A 43 27.13 -2.74 -24.91
N GLY A 44 26.88 -1.47 -25.21
CA GLY A 44 27.52 -0.73 -26.28
C GLY A 44 26.54 -0.11 -27.27
N ILE A 45 27.05 0.18 -28.46
CA ILE A 45 26.25 0.71 -29.58
C ILE A 45 25.96 -0.45 -30.53
N HIS A 46 24.68 -0.75 -30.70
CA HIS A 46 24.19 -1.82 -31.57
C HIS A 46 23.38 -1.23 -32.71
N THR A 47 23.48 -1.85 -33.90
CA THR A 47 22.79 -1.36 -35.10
C THR A 47 22.03 -2.48 -35.78
N GLY A 48 20.86 -2.17 -36.33
CA GLY A 48 20.06 -3.11 -37.10
C GLY A 48 19.28 -2.40 -38.20
N LYS A 49 19.01 -3.10 -39.30
CA LYS A 49 18.36 -2.53 -40.48
C LYS A 49 17.02 -3.22 -40.71
N VAL A 50 16.04 -2.45 -41.16
CA VAL A 50 14.71 -2.96 -41.53
C VAL A 50 14.11 -2.10 -42.63
N ASN A 51 13.44 -2.74 -43.59
CA ASN A 51 12.67 -2.03 -44.60
C ASN A 51 11.33 -1.58 -44.03
N MET A 52 10.99 -0.32 -44.26
CA MET A 52 9.77 0.29 -43.74
C MET A 52 9.10 1.15 -44.82
N THR A 53 7.82 1.47 -44.64
CA THR A 53 7.03 2.28 -45.58
C THR A 53 6.68 3.64 -44.97
N ARG A 54 6.85 4.73 -45.74
CA ARG A 54 6.60 6.10 -45.25
C ARG A 54 5.18 6.23 -44.71
N GLY A 55 5.05 6.82 -43.52
CA GLY A 55 3.77 7.09 -42.86
C GLY A 55 3.16 5.88 -42.13
N GLN A 56 3.64 4.66 -42.40
CA GLN A 56 3.18 3.47 -41.70
C GLN A 56 3.64 3.49 -40.24
N LYS A 57 2.70 3.17 -39.34
CA LYS A 57 2.98 2.88 -37.93
C LYS A 57 3.39 1.41 -37.82
N ALA A 58 4.68 1.14 -37.61
CA ALA A 58 5.20 -0.20 -37.42
C ALA A 58 5.23 -0.54 -35.92
N PRO A 59 4.70 -1.70 -35.47
CA PRO A 59 4.83 -2.11 -34.08
C PRO A 59 6.31 -2.17 -33.69
N ILE A 60 6.67 -1.53 -32.58
CA ILE A 60 8.02 -1.57 -32.01
C ILE A 60 7.95 -2.13 -30.60
N LYS A 61 8.85 -3.07 -30.30
CA LYS A 61 9.14 -3.55 -28.95
C LYS A 61 10.61 -3.38 -28.65
N LEU A 62 10.91 -2.71 -27.55
CA LEU A 62 12.26 -2.52 -27.04
C LEU A 62 12.36 -3.22 -25.69
N GLU A 63 13.34 -4.11 -25.54
CA GLU A 63 13.63 -4.83 -24.30
C GLU A 63 15.02 -4.44 -23.83
N PHE A 64 15.10 -3.84 -22.64
CA PHE A 64 16.33 -3.36 -22.03
C PHE A 64 16.60 -4.10 -20.72
N VAL A 65 17.85 -4.47 -20.48
CA VAL A 65 18.30 -5.08 -19.23
C VAL A 65 19.45 -4.24 -18.69
N SER A 66 19.36 -3.81 -17.44
CA SER A 66 20.47 -3.17 -16.71
C SER A 66 20.91 -4.02 -15.53
N SER A 67 22.16 -4.47 -15.57
CA SER A 67 22.83 -5.25 -14.52
C SER A 67 23.85 -4.39 -13.75
N SER A 68 24.14 -3.17 -14.22
CA SER A 68 25.11 -2.26 -13.62
C SER A 68 24.47 -1.14 -12.77
N LYS A 69 25.27 -0.39 -12.00
CA LYS A 69 24.79 0.67 -11.07
C LYS A 69 24.27 1.93 -11.79
N LYS A 70 24.61 2.12 -13.07
CA LYS A 70 24.14 3.22 -13.92
C LYS A 70 23.41 2.61 -15.11
N ALA A 71 22.37 3.26 -15.61
CA ALA A 71 21.66 2.80 -16.79
C ALA A 71 21.61 3.90 -17.83
N LEU A 72 21.87 3.53 -19.07
CA LEU A 72 21.77 4.40 -20.23
C LEU A 72 21.07 3.64 -21.34
N LEU A 73 20.10 4.28 -21.96
CA LEU A 73 19.47 3.85 -23.20
C LEU A 73 19.22 5.08 -24.07
N ARG A 74 19.72 5.08 -25.30
CA ARG A 74 19.35 6.04 -26.35
C ARG A 74 19.03 5.31 -27.63
N LEU A 75 17.93 5.70 -28.28
CA LEU A 75 17.48 5.12 -29.53
C LEU A 75 17.57 6.16 -30.64
N TYR A 76 18.29 5.80 -31.69
CA TYR A 76 18.48 6.62 -32.87
C TYR A 76 18.00 5.86 -34.11
N TRP A 77 17.80 6.61 -35.18
CA TRP A 77 17.62 6.07 -36.52
C TRP A 77 18.46 6.83 -37.55
N GLN A 78 18.67 6.21 -38.70
CA GLN A 78 19.40 6.76 -39.84
C GLN A 78 18.91 6.13 -41.15
N TRP A 79 18.95 6.87 -42.26
CA TRP A 79 18.70 6.32 -43.60
C TRP A 79 19.49 7.12 -44.65
N ALA A 80 19.47 6.67 -45.90
CA ALA A 80 20.17 7.35 -46.99
C ALA A 80 19.70 8.83 -47.12
N GLY A 81 20.64 9.77 -47.01
CA GLY A 81 20.35 11.21 -47.08
C GLY A 81 19.87 11.85 -45.77
N LYS A 82 19.85 11.11 -44.64
CA LYS A 82 19.56 11.64 -43.31
C LYS A 82 20.65 11.24 -42.32
N GLU A 83 21.18 12.21 -41.59
CA GLU A 83 22.14 11.96 -40.52
C GLU A 83 21.48 11.28 -39.31
N LYS A 84 22.30 10.58 -38.50
CA LYS A 84 21.86 9.93 -37.27
C LYS A 84 21.20 10.94 -36.34
N GLU A 85 19.96 10.69 -35.95
CA GLU A 85 19.24 11.51 -34.96
C GLU A 85 18.51 10.62 -33.94
N ILE A 86 18.25 11.17 -32.75
CA ILE A 86 17.39 10.51 -31.76
C ILE A 86 16.00 10.38 -32.37
N ILE A 87 15.36 9.22 -32.21
CA ILE A 87 13.99 9.04 -32.68
C ILE A 87 13.10 10.04 -31.94
N PRO A 88 12.45 11.00 -32.64
CA PRO A 88 11.67 12.03 -31.99
C PRO A 88 10.40 11.43 -31.38
N ALA A 89 9.92 12.01 -30.28
CA ALA A 89 8.68 11.57 -29.63
C ALA A 89 7.47 11.57 -30.59
N SER A 90 7.43 12.49 -31.56
CA SER A 90 6.38 12.56 -32.60
C SER A 90 6.37 11.36 -33.55
N ALA A 91 7.45 10.59 -33.62
CA ALA A 91 7.51 9.34 -34.36
C ALA A 91 7.07 8.12 -33.51
N LEU A 92 6.86 8.27 -32.21
CA LEU A 92 6.47 7.20 -31.30
C LEU A 92 5.02 7.40 -30.84
N SER A 93 4.26 6.31 -30.72
CA SER A 93 2.90 6.36 -30.17
C SER A 93 2.55 5.08 -29.42
N HIS A 94 1.65 5.18 -28.44
CA HIS A 94 1.21 4.07 -27.58
C HIS A 94 -0.26 3.66 -27.81
N SER A 95 -0.78 3.85 -29.04
CA SER A 95 -2.15 3.43 -29.37
C SER A 95 -2.34 1.93 -29.12
N THR A 96 -3.44 1.53 -28.50
CA THR A 96 -3.82 0.11 -28.36
C THR A 96 -4.41 -0.46 -29.65
N GLU A 97 -4.99 0.40 -30.49
CA GLU A 97 -5.58 0.04 -31.77
C GLU A 97 -4.53 -0.51 -32.75
N GLY A 98 -4.68 -1.77 -33.15
CA GLY A 98 -3.82 -2.46 -34.11
C GLY A 98 -2.51 -3.03 -33.54
N LEU A 99 -2.26 -2.96 -32.23
CA LEU A 99 -1.15 -3.69 -31.62
C LEU A 99 -1.46 -5.20 -31.66
N PRO A 100 -0.51 -6.06 -32.09
CA PRO A 100 -0.75 -7.50 -32.00
C PRO A 100 -1.01 -7.92 -30.54
N LYS A 101 -1.86 -8.93 -30.31
CA LYS A 101 -2.34 -9.33 -28.97
C LYS A 101 -1.23 -9.54 -27.96
N GLU A 102 -0.09 -10.05 -28.41
CA GLU A 102 1.12 -10.28 -27.61
C GLU A 102 1.87 -8.99 -27.19
N PHE A 103 1.51 -7.83 -27.77
CA PHE A 103 1.97 -6.50 -27.38
C PHE A 103 0.88 -5.65 -26.73
N MET A 104 -0.38 -6.13 -26.73
CA MET A 104 -1.47 -5.43 -26.05
C MET A 104 -1.27 -5.48 -24.53
N VAL A 105 -1.27 -4.30 -23.96
CA VAL A 105 -1.44 -4.08 -22.53
C VAL A 105 -2.89 -4.42 -22.21
N PHE A 106 -3.11 -5.24 -21.19
CA PHE A 106 -4.45 -5.60 -20.74
C PHE A 106 -5.19 -4.33 -20.30
N ASP A 107 -6.33 -4.08 -20.91
CA ASP A 107 -7.23 -3.01 -20.54
C ASP A 107 -8.14 -3.51 -19.42
N PHE A 108 -8.03 -2.90 -18.23
CA PHE A 108 -8.87 -3.25 -17.08
C PHE A 108 -10.33 -2.85 -17.27
N ASP A 109 -10.63 -2.02 -18.29
CA ASP A 109 -11.94 -1.45 -18.56
C ASP A 109 -12.88 -2.43 -19.28
N ASN A 110 -12.37 -3.55 -19.78
CA ASN A 110 -13.17 -4.55 -20.49
C ASN A 110 -13.74 -5.66 -19.58
N ARG A 111 -13.88 -5.38 -18.27
CA ARG A 111 -14.80 -6.19 -17.46
C ARG A 111 -16.21 -5.79 -17.89
N PRO A 112 -17.06 -6.73 -18.33
CA PRO A 112 -18.49 -6.46 -18.28
C PRO A 112 -18.78 -6.12 -16.81
N SER A 113 -19.27 -4.92 -16.55
CA SER A 113 -19.93 -4.61 -15.30
C SER A 113 -21.17 -5.51 -15.25
N GLU A 114 -21.01 -6.72 -14.74
CA GLU A 114 -22.18 -7.41 -14.21
C GLU A 114 -22.65 -6.56 -13.02
N GLN A 115 -23.70 -5.77 -13.28
CA GLN A 115 -24.35 -4.79 -12.39
C GLN A 115 -23.78 -3.37 -12.49
N ASP A 116 -24.28 -2.60 -13.47
CA ASP A 116 -24.88 -1.29 -13.20
C ASP A 116 -25.84 -0.99 -14.37
N ASP A 117 -27.14 -0.95 -14.10
CA ASP A 117 -28.23 -0.71 -15.07
C ASP A 117 -28.36 0.78 -15.45
N ASP A 118 -27.25 1.51 -15.59
CA ASP A 118 -27.27 2.90 -16.05
C ASP A 118 -26.53 2.99 -17.39
N ASP A 119 -27.26 3.42 -18.42
CA ASP A 119 -26.86 3.64 -19.83
C ASP A 119 -25.77 4.73 -20.02
N ASP A 120 -24.97 5.04 -19.01
CA ASP A 120 -23.91 6.03 -19.09
C ASP A 120 -22.65 5.39 -19.69
N GLU A 121 -22.25 5.85 -20.88
CA GLU A 121 -20.95 5.49 -21.43
C GLU A 121 -19.85 5.83 -20.40
N PRO A 122 -18.88 4.92 -20.15
CA PRO A 122 -17.85 5.17 -19.17
C PRO A 122 -17.04 6.40 -19.56
N GLU A 123 -17.20 7.50 -18.80
CA GLU A 123 -16.34 8.68 -18.93
C GLU A 123 -14.90 8.26 -18.63
N PHE A 124 -14.04 8.31 -19.65
CA PHE A 124 -12.62 8.06 -19.52
C PHE A 124 -11.96 9.19 -18.72
N LEU A 125 -11.67 8.93 -17.44
CA LEU A 125 -10.91 9.84 -16.58
C LEU A 125 -9.41 9.57 -16.73
N ASP A 126 -8.76 10.31 -17.65
CA ASP A 126 -7.35 10.16 -18.00
C ASP A 126 -6.35 10.57 -16.91
N PHE A 127 -6.84 11.13 -15.79
CA PHE A 127 -6.05 11.61 -14.66
C PHE A 127 -5.96 10.64 -13.47
N LEU A 128 -6.69 9.51 -13.48
CA LEU A 128 -6.63 8.54 -12.38
C LEU A 128 -5.41 7.61 -12.48
N PRO A 129 -4.86 7.13 -11.34
CA PRO A 129 -3.85 6.07 -11.36
C PRO A 129 -4.36 4.85 -12.11
N ARG A 130 -3.60 4.40 -13.11
CA ARG A 130 -3.93 3.23 -13.92
C ARG A 130 -2.71 2.35 -14.15
N PHE A 131 -2.96 1.07 -14.35
CA PHE A 131 -1.94 0.11 -14.72
C PHE A 131 -1.98 -0.14 -16.22
N THR A 132 -0.90 0.17 -16.90
CA THR A 132 -0.79 0.05 -18.37
C THR A 132 0.39 -0.83 -18.81
N GLY A 133 0.81 -1.82 -18.01
CA GLY A 133 2.03 -2.58 -18.34
C GLY A 133 2.14 -3.99 -17.74
N GLY A 134 3.36 -4.50 -17.58
CA GLY A 134 3.64 -5.76 -16.88
C GLY A 134 3.77 -7.02 -17.75
N GLN A 135 4.64 -7.93 -17.30
CA GLN A 135 4.79 -9.28 -17.86
C GLN A 135 5.06 -10.28 -16.71
N PRO A 136 4.12 -11.19 -16.42
CA PRO A 136 2.79 -11.28 -17.04
C PRO A 136 1.94 -10.03 -16.74
N PRO A 137 0.94 -9.70 -17.58
CA PRO A 137 0.05 -8.55 -17.35
C PRO A 137 -0.99 -8.82 -16.25
N TYR A 138 -1.14 -10.09 -15.84
CA TYR A 138 -1.98 -10.54 -14.73
C TYR A 138 -1.26 -11.62 -13.94
N ALA A 139 -1.68 -11.83 -12.69
CA ALA A 139 -1.18 -12.92 -11.87
C ALA A 139 -1.72 -14.25 -12.42
N ASP A 140 -0.85 -15.23 -12.62
CA ASP A 140 -1.26 -16.62 -12.83
C ASP A 140 -1.62 -17.23 -11.47
N THR A 141 -2.93 -17.39 -11.22
CA THR A 141 -3.44 -17.85 -9.91
C THR A 141 -3.13 -19.31 -9.60
N ASP A 142 -2.62 -20.09 -10.57
CA ASP A 142 -2.17 -21.47 -10.34
C ASP A 142 -0.79 -21.52 -9.66
N TYR A 143 -0.08 -20.39 -9.59
CA TYR A 143 1.25 -20.29 -8.98
C TYR A 143 1.25 -19.28 -7.83
N HIS A 144 1.89 -19.65 -6.73
CA HIS A 144 1.99 -18.77 -5.55
C HIS A 144 2.67 -17.43 -5.83
N ASP A 145 3.59 -17.37 -6.80
CA ASP A 145 4.30 -16.15 -7.20
C ASP A 145 3.59 -15.38 -8.33
N GLY A 146 2.43 -15.86 -8.79
CA GLY A 146 1.69 -15.28 -9.92
C GLY A 146 2.45 -15.32 -11.24
N ARG A 147 3.55 -16.09 -11.34
CA ARG A 147 4.55 -16.04 -12.43
C ARG A 147 5.20 -14.67 -12.63
N PHE A 148 5.11 -13.78 -11.64
CA PHE A 148 5.80 -12.50 -11.70
C PHE A 148 7.29 -12.65 -11.50
N ARG A 149 8.07 -11.85 -12.25
CA ARG A 149 9.49 -11.74 -11.98
C ARG A 149 9.69 -10.84 -10.75
N PRO A 150 10.39 -11.30 -9.70
CA PRO A 150 10.67 -10.46 -8.56
C PRO A 150 11.59 -9.30 -8.94
N ALA A 151 11.40 -8.15 -8.27
CA ALA A 151 12.33 -7.04 -8.37
C ALA A 151 13.70 -7.45 -7.82
N VAL A 152 14.77 -7.01 -8.49
CA VAL A 152 16.15 -7.29 -8.04
C VAL A 152 16.38 -6.66 -6.66
N GLY A 153 16.89 -7.46 -5.72
CA GLY A 153 17.19 -6.99 -4.36
C GLY A 153 15.99 -6.97 -3.41
N ALA A 154 14.84 -7.51 -3.82
CA ALA A 154 13.73 -7.75 -2.90
C ALA A 154 14.16 -8.77 -1.83
N HIS A 155 13.97 -8.43 -0.56
CA HIS A 155 14.23 -9.30 0.57
C HIS A 155 12.94 -9.48 1.38
N ASN A 156 12.65 -10.73 1.77
CA ASN A 156 11.54 -11.06 2.65
C ASN A 156 12.09 -11.42 4.02
N PHE A 157 11.79 -10.61 5.04
CA PHE A 157 12.17 -10.86 6.42
C PHE A 157 10.93 -11.24 7.24
N GLU A 158 10.97 -12.40 7.89
CA GLU A 158 9.94 -12.81 8.84
C GLU A 158 10.13 -12.01 10.14
N VAL A 159 9.17 -11.15 10.47
CA VAL A 159 9.19 -10.37 11.71
C VAL A 159 8.75 -11.22 12.89
N ILE A 160 7.74 -12.08 12.67
CA ILE A 160 7.10 -12.88 13.72
C ILE A 160 6.68 -14.23 13.15
N ARG A 161 7.03 -15.28 13.89
CA ARG A 161 6.49 -16.63 13.71
C ARG A 161 5.62 -17.01 14.91
N CYS A 162 4.31 -16.94 14.75
CA CYS A 162 3.40 -17.26 15.85
C CYS A 162 3.52 -18.72 16.32
N ASN A 163 3.32 -18.96 17.61
CA ASN A 163 3.40 -20.29 18.20
C ASN A 163 2.45 -20.41 19.39
N ARG A 164 1.40 -21.23 19.24
CA ARG A 164 0.37 -21.40 20.28
C ARG A 164 0.89 -22.09 21.54
N THR A 165 1.69 -23.14 21.36
CA THR A 165 2.17 -24.00 22.45
C THR A 165 3.36 -23.39 23.18
N TYR A 166 4.19 -22.62 22.47
CA TYR A 166 5.40 -22.00 23.01
C TYR A 166 5.39 -20.47 22.80
N PRO A 167 4.43 -19.74 23.41
CA PRO A 167 4.29 -18.29 23.25
C PRO A 167 5.53 -17.50 23.67
N VAL A 168 6.31 -18.02 24.62
CA VAL A 168 7.57 -17.45 25.11
C VAL A 168 8.63 -17.28 24.02
N LEU A 169 8.53 -18.03 22.92
CA LEU A 169 9.42 -17.87 21.76
C LEU A 169 9.05 -16.65 20.92
N VAL A 170 7.83 -16.15 21.05
CA VAL A 170 7.27 -15.07 20.24
C VAL A 170 7.31 -13.75 21.01
N THR A 171 6.78 -13.73 22.23
CA THR A 171 6.62 -12.53 23.06
C THR A 171 6.97 -12.86 24.51
N ASP A 172 7.51 -11.90 25.24
CA ASP A 172 7.67 -12.00 26.70
C ASP A 172 6.38 -11.60 27.44
N ASP A 173 5.49 -10.87 26.76
CA ASP A 173 4.19 -10.45 27.26
C ASP A 173 3.11 -11.42 26.75
N ILE A 174 3.01 -12.57 27.43
CA ILE A 174 2.06 -13.63 27.05
C ILE A 174 0.64 -13.16 27.39
N PRO A 175 -0.30 -13.19 26.44
CA PRO A 175 -1.66 -12.74 26.69
C PRO A 175 -2.35 -13.60 27.75
N SER A 176 -2.98 -12.94 28.72
CA SER A 176 -3.78 -13.58 29.77
C SER A 176 -5.13 -12.87 29.92
N TYR A 177 -6.19 -13.60 29.62
CA TYR A 177 -7.59 -13.21 29.68
C TYR A 177 -8.41 -14.41 30.20
N PRO A 178 -8.29 -14.74 31.49
CA PRO A 178 -8.86 -15.97 32.06
C PRO A 178 -10.38 -16.06 31.91
N ASP A 179 -11.10 -14.94 32.00
CA ASP A 179 -12.56 -14.90 31.80
C ASP A 179 -12.99 -15.29 30.37
N ALA A 180 -12.08 -15.26 29.41
CA ALA A 180 -12.29 -15.70 28.03
C ALA A 180 -11.72 -17.10 27.77
N GLY A 181 -11.24 -17.81 28.81
CA GLY A 181 -10.59 -19.11 28.66
C GLY A 181 -9.22 -19.06 27.98
N ILE A 182 -8.56 -17.91 28.02
CA ILE A 182 -7.28 -17.67 27.35
C ILE A 182 -6.23 -17.35 28.40
N GLU A 183 -5.32 -18.28 28.66
CA GLU A 183 -4.23 -18.09 29.60
C GLU A 183 -3.01 -18.89 29.14
N ASN A 184 -1.83 -18.29 29.18
CA ASN A 184 -0.56 -18.95 28.82
C ASN A 184 -0.54 -19.60 27.42
N VAL A 185 -1.29 -19.05 26.47
CA VAL A 185 -1.36 -19.54 25.09
C VAL A 185 -0.90 -18.47 24.09
N GLY A 186 -0.19 -18.90 23.05
CA GLY A 186 0.22 -18.01 21.97
C GLY A 186 -0.89 -17.74 20.96
N PHE A 187 -0.95 -16.49 20.52
CA PHE A 187 -1.94 -16.00 19.57
C PHE A 187 -1.50 -16.28 18.14
N THR A 188 -2.37 -16.91 17.35
CA THR A 188 -2.07 -17.34 15.97
C THR A 188 -2.81 -16.53 14.91
N TYR A 189 -3.76 -15.68 15.30
CA TYR A 189 -4.25 -14.62 14.42
C TYR A 189 -3.37 -13.40 14.60
N ASN A 190 -2.68 -12.98 13.53
CA ASN A 190 -1.83 -11.79 13.51
C ASN A 190 -2.03 -11.09 12.17
N HIS A 191 -2.49 -9.84 12.18
CA HIS A 191 -2.89 -9.16 10.94
C HIS A 191 -2.75 -7.63 11.02
N ALA A 192 -3.06 -6.95 9.91
CA ALA A 192 -3.08 -5.50 9.76
C ALA A 192 -1.80 -4.77 10.28
N PRO A 193 -0.62 -5.05 9.68
CA PRO A 193 0.61 -4.37 10.04
C PRO A 193 0.60 -2.89 9.62
N MET A 194 1.12 -2.03 10.49
CA MET A 194 1.31 -0.60 10.28
C MET A 194 2.78 -0.27 10.54
N LEU A 195 3.47 0.31 9.56
CA LEU A 195 4.90 0.59 9.62
C LEU A 195 5.17 2.09 9.74
N SER A 196 6.14 2.48 10.56
CA SER A 196 6.69 3.83 10.62
C SER A 196 8.20 3.78 10.78
N TYR A 197 8.89 4.83 10.33
CA TYR A 197 10.30 5.05 10.64
C TYR A 197 10.45 6.36 11.42
N CYS A 198 10.91 6.25 12.67
CA CYS A 198 11.09 7.40 13.56
C CYS A 198 12.10 7.03 14.65
N GLN A 199 12.81 8.02 15.20
CA GLN A 199 13.82 7.81 16.25
C GLN A 199 14.88 6.76 15.84
N ASN A 200 15.30 6.78 14.57
CA ASN A 200 16.24 5.83 13.96
C ASN A 200 15.83 4.35 14.08
N LYS A 201 14.53 4.05 14.07
CA LYS A 201 13.99 2.69 14.11
C LYS A 201 12.81 2.54 13.17
N PHE A 202 12.69 1.34 12.61
CA PHE A 202 11.42 0.85 12.09
C PHE A 202 10.54 0.43 13.26
N TRP A 203 9.29 0.88 13.26
CA TRP A 203 8.27 0.54 14.23
C TRP A 203 7.13 -0.17 13.51
N LEU A 204 6.80 -1.37 13.96
CA LEU A 204 5.70 -2.17 13.44
C LEU A 204 4.64 -2.34 14.51
N LEU A 205 3.43 -1.86 14.22
CA LEU A 205 2.23 -2.10 15.02
C LEU A 205 1.34 -3.06 14.27
N TYR A 206 0.75 -4.04 14.95
CA TYR A 206 -0.19 -4.98 14.34
C TYR A 206 -1.18 -5.49 15.38
N ARG A 207 -2.29 -6.08 14.93
CA ARG A 207 -3.30 -6.69 15.82
C ARG A 207 -3.08 -8.18 15.97
N SER A 208 -3.35 -8.71 17.15
CA SER A 208 -3.21 -10.12 17.47
C SER A 208 -4.41 -10.65 18.26
N GLY A 209 -4.81 -11.88 17.96
CA GLY A 209 -5.95 -12.58 18.55
C GLY A 209 -5.72 -14.09 18.65
N PRO A 210 -6.58 -14.84 19.36
CA PRO A 210 -6.32 -16.25 19.68
C PRO A 210 -6.14 -17.11 18.43
N VAL A 211 -7.16 -17.15 17.55
CA VAL A 211 -7.19 -18.03 16.38
C VAL A 211 -7.87 -17.38 15.18
N HIS A 212 -9.06 -16.81 15.39
CA HIS A 212 -9.91 -16.32 14.32
C HIS A 212 -9.93 -14.80 14.26
N GLU A 213 -10.15 -14.28 13.06
CA GLU A 213 -10.49 -12.88 12.86
C GLU A 213 -11.76 -12.52 13.65
N HIS A 214 -11.75 -11.33 14.28
CA HIS A 214 -12.86 -10.79 15.07
C HIS A 214 -13.25 -11.60 16.32
N GLN A 215 -12.45 -12.60 16.68
CA GLN A 215 -12.55 -13.31 17.95
C GLN A 215 -11.96 -12.45 19.08
N GLN A 216 -12.74 -12.27 20.15
CA GLN A 216 -12.26 -11.66 21.38
C GLN A 216 -11.41 -12.65 22.18
N PRO A 217 -10.42 -12.19 22.96
CA PRO A 217 -9.88 -10.83 23.00
C PRO A 217 -8.92 -10.55 21.83
N CYS A 218 -8.92 -9.33 21.29
CA CYS A 218 -7.94 -8.95 20.26
C CYS A 218 -7.27 -7.62 20.67
N TYR A 219 -5.95 -7.60 20.70
CA TYR A 219 -5.15 -6.49 21.19
C TYR A 219 -4.08 -6.07 20.17
N ALA A 220 -3.41 -4.94 20.39
CA ALA A 220 -2.36 -4.45 19.51
C ALA A 220 -0.98 -4.67 20.13
N LEU A 221 -0.07 -5.14 19.30
CA LEU A 221 1.33 -5.39 19.61
C LEU A 221 2.21 -4.40 18.85
N ILE A 222 3.38 -4.11 19.42
CA ILE A 222 4.44 -3.30 18.83
C ILE A 222 5.74 -4.10 18.80
N THR A 223 6.48 -4.03 17.71
CA THR A 223 7.88 -4.47 17.61
C THR A 223 8.68 -3.41 16.85
N TRP A 224 10.01 -3.47 16.94
CA TRP A 224 10.89 -2.51 16.28
C TRP A 224 12.15 -3.19 15.74
N SER A 225 12.83 -2.48 14.86
CA SER A 225 14.12 -2.87 14.29
C SER A 225 14.98 -1.64 14.00
N GLU A 226 16.27 -1.73 14.31
CA GLU A 226 17.26 -0.72 13.95
C GLU A 226 17.65 -0.78 12.47
N ASP A 227 17.55 -1.96 11.82
CA ASP A 227 18.09 -2.22 10.48
C ASP A 227 17.03 -2.70 9.46
N GLY A 228 15.79 -2.94 9.92
CA GLY A 228 14.68 -3.47 9.14
C GLY A 228 14.76 -4.97 8.87
N ARG A 229 15.74 -5.68 9.46
CA ARG A 229 16.03 -7.10 9.22
C ARG A 229 15.91 -7.92 10.49
N THR A 230 16.49 -7.43 11.58
CA THR A 230 16.44 -8.07 12.89
C THR A 230 15.40 -7.36 13.74
N TRP A 231 14.40 -8.10 14.21
CA TRP A 231 13.27 -7.54 14.94
C TRP A 231 13.27 -8.03 16.39
N HIS A 232 12.91 -7.13 17.31
CA HIS A 232 12.78 -7.46 18.72
C HIS A 232 11.48 -8.22 19.00
N LYS A 233 11.42 -8.94 20.13
CA LYS A 233 10.16 -9.58 20.54
C LYS A 233 9.05 -8.53 20.68
N PRO A 234 7.84 -8.78 20.16
CA PRO A 234 6.73 -7.85 20.28
C PRO A 234 6.31 -7.64 21.74
N GLN A 235 5.75 -6.48 22.02
CA GLN A 235 5.22 -6.07 23.32
C GLN A 235 3.78 -5.57 23.16
N THR A 236 2.94 -5.68 24.18
CA THR A 236 1.61 -5.07 24.12
C THR A 236 1.71 -3.54 24.11
N VAL A 237 1.16 -2.92 23.06
CA VAL A 237 1.03 -1.46 22.99
C VAL A 237 -0.37 -1.01 23.41
N PHE A 238 -1.41 -1.76 23.04
CA PHE A 238 -2.79 -1.54 23.48
C PHE A 238 -3.44 -2.88 23.84
N PRO A 239 -3.69 -3.16 25.14
CA PRO A 239 -4.35 -4.40 25.57
C PRO A 239 -5.83 -4.41 25.17
N ALA A 240 -6.46 -5.59 25.16
CA ALA A 240 -7.92 -5.67 25.05
C ALA A 240 -8.56 -5.28 26.39
N ARG A 241 -9.68 -4.56 26.34
CA ARG A 241 -10.41 -4.10 27.54
C ARG A 241 -11.83 -4.61 27.56
N LYS A 242 -12.31 -4.96 28.76
CA LYS A 242 -13.70 -5.35 28.97
C LYS A 242 -14.61 -4.14 28.84
N PHE A 243 -15.62 -4.20 27.99
CA PHE A 243 -16.64 -3.16 27.88
C PHE A 243 -18.03 -3.78 27.98
N ARG A 244 -19.04 -2.94 28.26
CA ARG A 244 -20.45 -3.32 28.17
C ARG A 244 -20.91 -3.14 26.72
N ASN A 245 -21.25 -4.23 26.06
CA ASN A 245 -21.78 -4.17 24.71
C ASN A 245 -23.27 -3.81 24.73
N ARG A 246 -23.55 -2.51 24.57
CA ARG A 246 -24.91 -1.95 24.58
C ARG A 246 -25.78 -2.40 23.41
N LYS A 247 -25.19 -3.03 22.39
CA LYS A 247 -25.89 -3.61 21.24
C LYS A 247 -26.16 -5.11 21.40
N LYS A 248 -25.67 -5.71 22.48
CA LYS A 248 -25.82 -7.13 22.79
C LYS A 248 -26.19 -7.30 24.27
N GLU A 249 -27.37 -6.80 24.63
CA GLU A 249 -27.99 -6.96 25.95
C GLU A 249 -27.07 -6.55 27.12
N ASP A 250 -26.25 -5.51 26.91
CA ASP A 250 -25.24 -5.02 27.89
C ASP A 250 -24.25 -6.11 28.38
N SER A 251 -24.03 -7.15 27.57
CA SER A 251 -23.07 -8.22 27.86
C SER A 251 -21.65 -7.68 28.02
N ILE A 252 -20.89 -8.26 28.95
CA ILE A 252 -19.48 -7.92 29.13
C ILE A 252 -18.63 -8.69 28.12
N GLN A 253 -17.87 -7.96 27.31
CA GLN A 253 -17.02 -8.51 26.26
C GLN A 253 -15.66 -7.82 26.26
N TYR A 254 -14.63 -8.48 25.74
CA TYR A 254 -13.34 -7.86 25.44
C TYR A 254 -13.39 -7.15 24.09
N SER A 255 -12.78 -5.97 24.03
CA SER A 255 -12.62 -5.19 22.81
C SER A 255 -11.83 -5.94 21.74
N ILE A 256 -12.10 -5.58 20.49
CA ILE A 256 -11.30 -5.99 19.34
C ILE A 256 -10.47 -4.81 18.87
N SER A 257 -9.14 -4.90 18.97
CA SER A 257 -8.26 -3.93 18.30
C SER A 257 -8.43 -4.03 16.78
N HIS A 258 -8.76 -2.92 16.13
CA HIS A 258 -8.79 -2.78 14.67
C HIS A 258 -8.17 -1.43 14.29
N GLN A 259 -7.44 -1.35 13.19
CA GLN A 259 -6.88 -0.10 12.68
C GLN A 259 -6.67 -0.17 11.17
N ARG A 260 -6.91 0.94 10.47
CA ARG A 260 -6.28 1.23 9.17
C ARG A 260 -5.10 2.20 9.25
N MET A 261 -4.97 2.91 10.38
CA MET A 261 -3.85 3.78 10.69
C MET A 261 -3.36 3.52 12.11
N GLY A 262 -2.07 3.21 12.24
CA GLY A 262 -1.42 2.91 13.51
C GLY A 262 -0.46 3.99 14.03
N TRP A 263 -0.03 4.93 13.17
CA TRP A 263 1.09 5.83 13.48
C TRP A 263 0.81 7.29 13.08
N TYR A 264 1.29 8.20 13.92
CA TYR A 264 1.44 9.62 13.59
C TYR A 264 2.78 10.13 14.14
N VAL A 265 3.55 10.83 13.31
CA VAL A 265 4.75 11.54 13.74
C VAL A 265 4.43 13.02 13.72
N SER A 266 4.47 13.67 14.90
CA SER A 266 4.19 15.10 14.97
C SER A 266 5.31 15.92 14.33
N PRO A 267 5.05 17.17 13.92
CA PRO A 267 6.07 18.12 13.47
C PRO A 267 7.23 18.28 14.46
N GLU A 268 6.96 18.13 15.76
CA GLU A 268 7.97 18.18 16.84
C GLU A 268 8.69 16.85 17.07
N GLY A 269 8.40 15.82 16.26
CA GLY A 269 9.07 14.52 16.29
C GLY A 269 8.53 13.53 17.33
N LYS A 270 7.35 13.78 17.93
CA LYS A 270 6.70 12.81 18.83
C LYS A 270 6.09 11.68 18.00
N LEU A 271 6.44 10.44 18.33
CA LEU A 271 5.83 9.25 17.74
C LEU A 271 4.58 8.85 18.54
N ILE A 272 3.43 8.91 17.90
CA ILE A 272 2.13 8.56 18.47
C ILE A 272 1.65 7.26 17.85
N ALA A 273 1.34 6.28 18.71
CA ALA A 273 0.64 5.06 18.31
C ALA A 273 -0.87 5.26 18.46
N CYS A 274 -1.65 4.70 17.53
CA CYS A 274 -3.11 4.79 17.49
C CYS A 274 -3.73 3.38 17.46
N ALA A 275 -4.85 3.19 18.16
CA ALA A 275 -5.66 1.98 18.04
C ALA A 275 -7.15 2.28 18.21
N TYR A 276 -8.01 1.47 17.60
CA TYR A 276 -9.45 1.54 17.81
C TYR A 276 -9.94 0.29 18.55
N TYR A 277 -10.86 0.49 19.50
CA TYR A 277 -11.53 -0.57 20.22
C TYR A 277 -12.90 -0.83 19.62
N GLY A 278 -12.96 -1.87 18.78
CA GLY A 278 -14.17 -2.35 18.12
C GLY A 278 -14.88 -3.47 18.88
N MET A 279 -16.01 -3.91 18.32
CA MET A 279 -16.82 -5.01 18.83
C MET A 279 -16.43 -6.36 18.21
N PRO A 280 -16.65 -7.48 18.93
CA PRO A 280 -16.57 -8.81 18.34
C PRO A 280 -17.52 -8.98 17.15
N GLY A 281 -17.09 -9.71 16.12
CA GLY A 281 -17.85 -9.94 14.87
C GLY A 281 -17.72 -8.82 13.83
N THR A 282 -17.97 -7.57 14.20
CA THR A 282 -17.93 -6.41 13.30
C THR A 282 -17.17 -5.23 13.93
N PRO A 283 -15.82 -5.26 13.99
CA PRO A 283 -15.05 -4.27 14.73
C PRO A 283 -14.94 -2.89 14.06
N ASN A 284 -15.36 -2.77 12.80
CA ASN A 284 -15.12 -1.61 11.93
C ASN A 284 -16.38 -1.19 11.14
N ASP A 285 -17.55 -1.29 11.75
CA ASP A 285 -18.84 -0.90 11.17
C ASP A 285 -19.41 0.41 11.74
N GLY A 286 -18.57 1.22 12.40
CA GLY A 286 -18.99 2.46 13.06
C GLY A 286 -19.58 2.26 14.46
N LYS A 287 -19.75 1.02 14.95
CA LYS A 287 -20.46 0.75 16.21
C LYS A 287 -19.58 0.49 17.42
N GLY A 288 -18.26 0.47 17.26
CA GLY A 288 -17.32 0.22 18.35
C GLY A 288 -17.29 1.32 19.40
N ILE A 289 -16.31 1.23 20.31
CA ILE A 289 -16.25 2.03 21.54
C ILE A 289 -15.61 3.39 21.28
N GLY A 290 -14.47 3.39 20.58
CA GLY A 290 -13.71 4.60 20.33
C GLY A 290 -12.23 4.31 20.07
N ARG A 291 -11.49 5.40 19.90
CA ARG A 291 -10.08 5.39 19.55
C ARG A 291 -9.21 5.83 20.70
N VAL A 292 -8.08 5.17 20.84
CA VAL A 292 -7.05 5.44 21.84
C VAL A 292 -5.71 5.75 21.20
N VAL A 293 -4.91 6.51 21.93
CA VAL A 293 -3.56 6.93 21.53
C VAL A 293 -2.59 6.82 22.69
N ARG A 294 -1.30 6.69 22.39
CA ARG A 294 -0.21 6.87 23.37
C ARG A 294 1.08 7.29 22.68
N GLU A 295 1.95 7.99 23.40
CA GLU A 295 3.28 8.34 22.91
C GLU A 295 4.24 7.16 23.06
N ILE A 296 5.05 6.92 22.02
CA ILE A 296 6.16 5.97 22.03
C ILE A 296 7.46 6.76 22.19
N LYS A 297 8.03 6.70 23.40
CA LYS A 297 9.30 7.38 23.74
C LYS A 297 10.54 6.52 23.47
N GLY A 298 10.31 5.24 23.18
CA GLY A 298 11.35 4.26 22.85
C GLY A 298 10.92 2.84 23.22
N PRO A 299 11.80 1.84 22.99
CA PRO A 299 11.57 0.45 23.35
C PRO A 299 11.15 0.26 24.81
N GLY A 300 9.99 -0.36 25.06
CA GLY A 300 9.44 -0.54 26.42
C GLY A 300 9.10 0.75 27.19
N LYS A 301 9.24 1.93 26.57
CA LYS A 301 9.00 3.24 27.19
C LYS A 301 7.82 3.91 26.51
N TYR A 302 6.63 3.51 26.93
CA TYR A 302 5.37 3.97 26.34
C TYR A 302 4.62 4.86 27.33
N GLY A 303 4.21 6.06 26.89
CA GLY A 303 3.38 6.96 27.70
C GLY A 303 2.02 6.34 28.03
N PRO A 304 1.22 6.90 28.94
CA PRO A 304 -0.10 6.36 29.26
C PRO A 304 -1.00 6.27 28.02
N ILE A 305 -1.97 5.35 28.04
CA ILE A 305 -3.01 5.27 27.01
C ILE A 305 -4.07 6.32 27.34
N TYR A 306 -4.51 7.04 26.31
CA TYR A 306 -5.57 8.04 26.40
C TYR A 306 -6.66 7.75 25.36
N TRP A 307 -7.92 8.02 25.72
CA TRP A 307 -8.97 8.16 24.71
C TRP A 307 -8.71 9.44 23.90
N VAL A 308 -8.76 9.33 22.58
CA VAL A 308 -8.76 10.50 21.69
C VAL A 308 -10.17 10.86 21.23
N ARG A 309 -11.02 9.84 21.03
CA ARG A 309 -12.39 10.01 20.56
C ARG A 309 -13.23 8.81 20.99
N TYR A 310 -14.41 9.07 21.55
CA TYR A 310 -15.43 8.05 21.80
C TYR A 310 -16.37 8.01 20.61
N ASN A 311 -16.95 6.85 20.29
CA ASN A 311 -18.09 6.77 19.39
C ASN A 311 -19.37 7.18 20.17
N GLU A 312 -19.51 8.47 20.44
CA GLU A 312 -20.58 9.01 21.30
C GLU A 312 -21.97 8.76 20.71
N PHE A 313 -22.12 8.85 19.39
CA PHE A 313 -23.36 8.53 18.68
C PHE A 313 -23.79 7.05 18.82
N GLN A 314 -22.91 6.18 19.31
CA GLN A 314 -23.19 4.78 19.66
C GLN A 314 -23.43 4.57 21.16
N GLY A 315 -23.44 5.65 21.94
CA GLY A 315 -23.68 5.64 23.38
C GLY A 315 -22.43 5.34 24.22
N TYR A 316 -21.22 5.48 23.67
CA TYR A 316 -19.98 5.35 24.44
C TYR A 316 -19.46 6.71 24.90
N SER A 317 -18.96 6.78 26.12
CA SER A 317 -18.45 8.02 26.73
C SER A 317 -17.47 7.70 27.85
N LYS A 318 -16.87 8.74 28.43
CA LYS A 318 -16.00 8.61 29.61
C LYS A 318 -16.64 7.85 30.78
N ASP A 319 -17.97 8.00 30.97
CA ASP A 319 -18.66 7.44 32.14
C ASP A 319 -18.87 5.93 32.03
N ASN A 320 -18.98 5.41 30.80
CA ASN A 320 -19.22 3.98 30.53
C ASN A 320 -18.04 3.26 29.88
N SER A 321 -16.98 3.99 29.53
CA SER A 321 -15.74 3.48 28.96
C SER A 321 -14.51 4.00 29.74
N PRO A 322 -14.42 3.77 31.07
CA PRO A 322 -13.51 4.48 31.97
C PRO A 322 -12.06 3.96 31.95
N HIS A 323 -11.69 3.09 31.00
CA HIS A 323 -10.40 2.40 31.03
C HIS A 323 -9.19 3.33 31.00
N TYR A 324 -9.35 4.51 30.42
CA TYR A 324 -8.29 5.48 30.20
C TYR A 324 -8.80 6.91 30.41
N PRO A 325 -7.93 7.87 30.76
CA PRO A 325 -8.25 9.29 30.72
C PRO A 325 -8.41 9.80 29.28
N TYR A 326 -9.03 10.97 29.11
CA TYR A 326 -9.09 11.66 27.83
C TYR A 326 -7.76 12.37 27.52
N TYR A 327 -7.34 12.43 26.26
CA TYR A 327 -5.99 12.94 25.92
C TYR A 327 -5.75 14.38 26.36
N LYS A 328 -6.80 15.22 26.43
CA LYS A 328 -6.70 16.61 26.93
C LYS A 328 -6.31 16.69 28.42
N GLU A 329 -6.52 15.62 29.17
CA GLU A 329 -6.14 15.51 30.57
C GLU A 329 -4.66 15.13 30.74
N ALA A 330 -3.93 14.86 29.65
CA ALA A 330 -2.51 14.55 29.73
C ALA A 330 -1.70 15.72 30.32
N PRO A 331 -0.76 15.44 31.24
CA PRO A 331 0.11 16.48 31.81
C PRO A 331 1.11 17.02 30.78
N ASP A 332 1.53 16.19 29.82
CA ASP A 332 2.45 16.58 28.74
C ASP A 332 1.68 17.41 27.69
N LYS A 333 1.90 18.74 27.70
CA LYS A 333 1.25 19.67 26.76
C LYS A 333 1.75 19.50 25.33
N GLY A 334 2.98 19.04 25.12
CA GLY A 334 3.49 18.70 23.79
C GLY A 334 2.79 17.48 23.22
N PHE A 335 2.47 16.48 24.06
CA PHE A 335 1.62 15.35 23.66
C PHE A 335 0.21 15.81 23.27
N VAL A 336 -0.44 16.64 24.09
CA VAL A 336 -1.77 17.19 23.76
C VAL A 336 -1.77 17.90 22.42
N LYS A 337 -0.77 18.77 22.20
CA LYS A 337 -0.58 19.49 20.94
C LYS A 337 -0.42 18.53 19.74
N ALA A 338 0.40 17.49 19.89
CA ALA A 338 0.59 16.50 18.83
C ALA A 338 -0.71 15.77 18.44
N ILE A 339 -1.57 15.47 19.43
CA ILE A 339 -2.89 14.89 19.15
C ILE A 339 -3.82 15.90 18.47
N ASP A 340 -3.78 17.17 18.85
CA ASP A 340 -4.54 18.23 18.18
C ASP A 340 -4.13 18.39 16.71
N GLU A 341 -2.84 18.36 16.43
CA GLU A 341 -2.30 18.42 15.06
C GLU A 341 -2.68 17.19 14.23
N LEU A 342 -2.72 16.00 14.85
CA LEU A 342 -3.24 14.79 14.22
C LEU A 342 -4.72 14.95 13.86
N LEU A 343 -5.56 15.40 14.80
CA LEU A 343 -7.00 15.56 14.60
C LEU A 343 -7.34 16.65 13.57
N ALA A 344 -6.47 17.65 13.42
CA ALA A 344 -6.61 18.67 12.38
C ALA A 344 -6.29 18.15 10.97
N ASN A 345 -5.54 17.04 10.84
CA ASN A 345 -5.14 16.50 9.55
C ASN A 345 -6.25 15.61 8.94
N LYS A 346 -7.00 16.17 8.00
CA LYS A 346 -8.14 15.48 7.35
C LYS A 346 -7.77 14.20 6.62
N LEU A 347 -6.60 14.11 6.00
CA LEU A 347 -6.15 12.89 5.31
C LEU A 347 -5.84 11.79 6.31
N MET A 348 -5.20 12.14 7.43
CA MET A 348 -5.00 11.20 8.54
C MET A 348 -6.33 10.73 9.12
N MET A 349 -7.28 11.64 9.35
CA MET A 349 -8.60 11.30 9.87
C MET A 349 -9.41 10.46 8.89
N GLN A 350 -9.23 10.62 7.58
CA GLN A 350 -9.93 9.80 6.59
C GLN A 350 -9.63 8.30 6.76
N GLN A 351 -8.42 7.95 7.21
CA GLN A 351 -8.07 6.55 7.53
C GLN A 351 -8.86 5.98 8.71
N TRP A 352 -9.54 6.79 9.51
CA TRP A 352 -10.32 6.37 10.67
C TRP A 352 -11.80 6.10 10.34
N TYR A 353 -12.21 6.38 9.09
CA TYR A 353 -13.61 6.42 8.70
C TYR A 353 -14.33 5.08 8.91
N GLU A 354 -13.71 3.94 8.56
CA GLU A 354 -14.33 2.63 8.70
C GLU A 354 -14.82 2.37 10.13
N GLU A 355 -13.99 2.65 11.13
CA GLU A 355 -14.29 2.33 12.51
C GLU A 355 -15.15 3.38 13.21
N ASP A 356 -14.94 4.65 12.88
CA ASP A 356 -15.51 5.75 13.64
C ASP A 356 -16.87 6.19 13.06
N GLN A 357 -16.94 6.48 11.75
CA GLN A 357 -18.13 6.91 11.00
C GLN A 357 -18.89 8.14 11.56
N ASP A 358 -18.49 8.71 12.69
CA ASP A 358 -19.05 9.95 13.23
C ASP A 358 -18.45 11.17 12.52
N ASN A 359 -19.17 11.67 11.51
CA ASN A 359 -18.78 12.88 10.80
C ASN A 359 -19.34 14.18 11.41
N THR A 360 -19.73 14.17 12.69
CA THR A 360 -20.11 15.40 13.39
C THR A 360 -18.99 16.45 13.24
N ASN A 361 -19.37 17.70 12.99
CA ASN A 361 -18.44 18.81 12.73
C ASN A 361 -17.53 18.62 11.51
N ASN A 362 -18.00 17.88 10.49
CA ASN A 362 -17.26 17.60 9.26
C ASN A 362 -15.90 16.96 9.53
N PHE A 363 -15.81 16.05 10.49
CA PHE A 363 -14.55 15.46 10.97
C PHE A 363 -13.70 14.83 9.85
N PHE A 364 -14.32 14.11 8.92
CA PHE A 364 -13.68 13.44 7.79
C PHE A 364 -13.62 14.33 6.53
N ALA A 365 -12.67 14.05 5.63
CA ALA A 365 -12.54 14.76 4.34
C ALA A 365 -13.65 14.36 3.37
N TYR A 366 -13.99 13.07 3.31
CA TYR A 366 -14.98 12.53 2.38
C TYR A 366 -15.92 11.60 3.11
N THR A 367 -17.23 11.79 2.89
CA THR A 367 -18.31 11.00 3.51
C THR A 367 -19.46 10.80 2.54
N GLY A 368 -20.35 9.86 2.86
CA GLY A 368 -21.52 9.55 2.05
C GLY A 368 -21.79 8.06 2.02
N TYR A 369 -22.94 7.68 1.45
CA TYR A 369 -23.36 6.28 1.39
C TYR A 369 -22.32 5.39 0.69
N ARG A 370 -21.72 5.86 -0.41
CA ARG A 370 -20.71 5.08 -1.16
C ARG A 370 -19.37 4.96 -0.41
N VAL A 371 -19.06 5.87 0.52
CA VAL A 371 -17.78 5.88 1.26
C VAL A 371 -17.64 4.68 2.18
N ARG A 372 -18.75 4.11 2.66
CA ARG A 372 -18.72 2.90 3.49
C ARG A 372 -18.13 1.68 2.78
N TYR A 373 -18.06 1.72 1.44
CA TYR A 373 -17.44 0.67 0.62
C TYR A 373 -15.96 0.93 0.34
N LEU A 374 -15.48 2.15 0.55
CA LEU A 374 -14.05 2.47 0.49
C LEU A 374 -13.38 2.01 1.78
N LYS A 375 -12.22 1.35 1.65
CA LYS A 375 -11.52 0.68 2.75
C LYS A 375 -10.03 1.01 2.67
N ALA A 376 -9.38 1.05 3.84
CA ALA A 376 -7.94 1.19 3.97
C ALA A 376 -7.35 2.37 3.15
N PHE A 377 -7.97 3.54 3.30
CA PHE A 377 -7.50 4.78 2.67
C PHE A 377 -6.01 4.99 2.91
N ASN A 378 -5.29 5.34 1.85
CA ASN A 378 -3.88 5.70 1.87
C ASN A 378 -3.68 6.75 0.78
N TRP A 379 -2.68 7.61 0.90
CA TRP A 379 -2.46 8.65 -0.10
C TRP A 379 -0.99 8.95 -0.32
N TYR A 380 -0.71 9.62 -1.44
CA TYR A 380 0.59 10.19 -1.75
C TYR A 380 0.42 11.50 -2.53
N TYR A 381 1.49 12.30 -2.54
CA TYR A 381 1.55 13.53 -3.34
C TYR A 381 2.12 13.24 -4.72
N LEU A 382 1.49 13.84 -5.73
CA LEU A 382 1.99 13.92 -7.09
C LEU A 382 3.04 15.03 -7.24
N PRO A 383 3.89 15.00 -8.29
CA PRO A 383 4.89 16.03 -8.52
C PRO A 383 4.34 17.46 -8.67
N ASP A 384 3.07 17.61 -9.07
CA ASP A 384 2.37 18.89 -9.20
C ASP A 384 1.70 19.35 -7.89
N GLY A 385 1.85 18.59 -6.80
CA GLY A 385 1.23 18.85 -5.51
C GLY A 385 -0.18 18.28 -5.35
N GLY A 386 -0.74 17.64 -6.38
CA GLY A 386 -2.00 16.90 -6.30
C GLY A 386 -1.92 15.74 -5.30
N ILE A 387 -3.06 15.33 -4.76
CA ILE A 387 -3.16 14.19 -3.85
C ILE A 387 -3.95 13.07 -4.53
N VAL A 388 -3.41 11.87 -4.47
CA VAL A 388 -4.09 10.63 -4.85
C VAL A 388 -4.32 9.82 -3.59
N GLY A 389 -5.55 9.34 -3.35
CA GLY A 389 -5.84 8.41 -2.26
C GLY A 389 -7.18 7.70 -2.37
#